data_AF-H1VU66-F1
#
_entry.id   AF-H1VU66-F1
#
_cell.length_a   1.000
_cell.length_b   1.000
_cell.length_c   1.000
_cell.angle_alpha   90.00
_cell.angle_beta   90.00
_cell.angle_gamma   90.00
#
_symmetry.space_group_name_H-M   'P 1'
#
loop_
_entity.id
_entity.type
_entity.pdbx_description
1 polymer ?
#
loop_
_entity_poly.entity_id
_entity_poly.type
_entity_poly.pdbx_seq_one_letter_code
_entity_poly.pdbx_strand_id
1 'polypeptide(L)'
;MQFFKFGLVPLLAALPGALACNGYTGGVPKATGTVSSKSYIEIKSGQVFDGQWKRYDRGSGACGGQSEGDYKDSVFYIQAGGTLKNAIIGKNQAEGVHCNGHCTLEFVWFEDVCEDAISIKNDKAGKQTWIIGGGAYHASDKVIQHNGCGTVNVINYYVEDYGKLYRSCGN
;
A
#
# COMPACT_ATOMS: atom_id res chain seq x y z
N MET A 1 12.26 22.87 -46.82
CA MET A 1 11.92 22.93 -45.39
C MET A 1 10.58 22.24 -45.17
N GLN A 2 10.57 21.03 -44.62
CA GLN A 2 9.50 20.50 -43.75
C GLN A 2 9.92 19.10 -43.30
N PHE A 3 10.63 19.05 -42.18
CA PHE A 3 10.82 17.80 -41.44
C PHE A 3 9.49 17.49 -40.75
N PHE A 4 8.80 16.43 -41.18
CA PHE A 4 7.70 15.84 -40.42
C PHE A 4 8.27 15.24 -39.14
N LYS A 5 8.13 15.95 -38.02
CA LYS A 5 8.30 15.37 -36.69
C LYS A 5 7.12 14.43 -36.44
N PHE A 6 7.35 13.12 -36.55
CA PHE A 6 6.48 12.15 -35.91
C PHE A 6 6.57 12.36 -34.40
N GLY A 7 5.55 13.02 -33.84
CA GLY A 7 5.38 13.12 -32.40
C GLY A 7 5.09 11.73 -31.86
N LEU A 8 5.99 11.21 -31.00
CA LEU A 8 5.66 10.13 -30.09
C LEU A 8 4.49 10.61 -29.21
N VAL A 9 3.29 10.09 -29.49
CA VAL A 9 2.16 10.20 -28.58
C VAL A 9 2.57 9.47 -27.30
N PRO A 10 2.62 10.14 -26.14
CA PRO A 10 2.84 9.41 -24.90
C PRO A 10 1.62 8.53 -24.71
N LEU A 11 1.84 7.22 -24.73
CA LEU A 11 0.85 6.22 -24.37
C LEU A 11 0.45 6.51 -22.92
N LEU A 12 -0.59 7.32 -22.72
CA LEU A 12 -1.17 7.56 -21.40
C LEU A 12 -1.47 6.18 -20.82
N ALA A 13 -0.92 5.93 -19.63
CA ALA A 13 -1.01 4.67 -18.91
C ALA A 13 -2.45 4.14 -18.91
N ALA A 14 -2.71 3.17 -19.79
CA ALA A 14 -3.83 2.27 -19.65
C ALA A 14 -3.49 1.31 -18.51
N LEU A 15 -3.71 1.74 -17.27
CA LEU A 15 -3.86 0.84 -16.12
C LEU A 15 -5.36 0.66 -15.85
N PRO A 16 -5.78 -0.53 -15.41
CA PRO A 16 -6.49 -1.43 -16.30
C PRO A 16 -7.93 -1.61 -15.85
N GLY A 17 -8.89 -1.18 -16.67
CA GLY A 17 -10.31 -1.51 -16.48
C GLY A 17 -10.59 -3.02 -16.40
N ALA A 18 -9.65 -3.86 -16.83
CA ALA A 18 -9.73 -5.32 -16.71
C ALA A 18 -9.69 -5.83 -15.26
N LEU A 19 -9.13 -5.07 -14.30
CA LEU A 19 -9.14 -5.45 -12.87
C LEU A 19 -10.43 -5.04 -12.14
N ALA A 20 -11.27 -4.19 -12.76
CA ALA A 20 -12.51 -3.69 -12.17
C ALA A 20 -13.49 -4.82 -11.78
N CYS A 21 -13.49 -5.92 -12.53
CA CYS A 21 -14.48 -6.99 -12.39
C CYS A 21 -14.05 -8.19 -11.54
N ASN A 22 -12.80 -8.22 -11.03
CA ASN A 22 -12.25 -9.34 -10.25
C ASN A 22 -11.97 -8.96 -8.79
N GLY A 23 -12.86 -8.20 -8.15
CA GLY A 23 -12.78 -7.99 -6.71
C GLY A 23 -12.85 -9.34 -5.99
N TYR A 24 -11.78 -9.73 -5.30
CA TYR A 24 -11.75 -10.97 -4.52
C TYR A 24 -12.73 -10.86 -3.35
N THR A 25 -13.84 -11.60 -3.42
CA THR A 25 -14.90 -11.62 -2.39
C THR A 25 -14.64 -12.66 -1.30
N GLY A 26 -13.48 -13.34 -1.32
CA GLY A 26 -13.13 -14.43 -0.40
C GLY A 26 -12.42 -14.01 0.89
N GLY A 27 -12.28 -12.70 1.13
CA GLY A 27 -11.64 -12.16 2.33
C GLY A 27 -10.11 -12.11 2.25
N VAL A 28 -9.39 -12.38 3.36
CA VAL A 28 -7.93 -12.49 3.31
C VAL A 28 -7.53 -13.82 2.65
N PRO A 29 -6.68 -13.83 1.61
CA PRO A 29 -6.21 -15.05 0.99
C PRO A 29 -5.42 -15.94 1.96
N LYS A 30 -5.41 -17.25 1.71
CA LYS A 30 -4.59 -18.18 2.48
C LYS A 30 -3.10 -17.91 2.22
N ALA A 31 -2.38 -17.52 3.28
CA ALA A 31 -0.95 -17.29 3.18
C ALA A 31 -0.17 -18.54 2.74
N THR A 32 0.77 -18.36 1.81
CA THR A 32 1.66 -19.43 1.30
C THR A 32 2.85 -19.71 2.22
N GLY A 33 3.10 -18.80 3.17
CA GLY A 33 4.14 -18.87 4.19
C GLY A 33 4.15 -17.59 5.02
N THR A 34 5.02 -17.52 6.04
CA THR A 34 5.18 -16.33 6.89
C THR A 34 6.64 -15.88 6.90
N VAL A 35 6.86 -14.58 6.79
CA VAL A 35 8.14 -13.90 6.89
C VAL A 35 8.05 -12.86 8.01
N SER A 36 8.63 -13.19 9.16
CA SER A 36 8.75 -12.28 10.29
C SER A 36 10.14 -11.66 10.31
N SER A 37 10.23 -10.34 10.36
CA SER A 37 11.51 -9.60 10.34
C SER A 37 11.57 -8.56 11.44
N LYS A 38 12.74 -8.30 12.03
CA LYS A 38 12.94 -7.19 12.97
C LYS A 38 13.25 -5.85 12.29
N SER A 39 13.54 -5.85 10.98
CA SER A 39 13.69 -4.64 10.15
C SER A 39 12.65 -4.59 9.02
N TYR A 40 12.22 -3.40 8.63
CA TYR A 40 11.34 -3.21 7.49
C TYR A 40 11.95 -3.82 6.22
N ILE A 41 11.09 -4.18 5.28
CA ILE A 41 11.50 -4.59 3.93
C ILE A 41 11.46 -3.34 3.05
N GLU A 42 12.61 -2.95 2.51
CA GLU A 42 12.69 -1.80 1.60
C GLU A 42 12.38 -2.20 0.16
N ILE A 43 11.47 -1.47 -0.48
CA ILE A 43 11.24 -1.52 -1.93
C ILE A 43 11.80 -0.23 -2.53
N LYS A 44 12.85 -0.35 -3.33
CA LYS A 44 13.52 0.83 -3.92
C LYS A 44 12.67 1.48 -5.01
N SER A 45 13.05 2.70 -5.38
CA SER A 45 12.33 3.49 -6.38
C SER A 45 12.18 2.72 -7.69
N GLY A 46 10.95 2.64 -8.18
CA GLY A 46 10.60 1.94 -9.42
C GLY A 46 10.68 0.41 -9.36
N GLN A 47 11.03 -0.19 -8.22
CA GLN A 47 11.11 -1.64 -8.08
C GLN A 47 9.75 -2.25 -7.73
N VAL A 48 9.56 -3.50 -8.16
CA VAL A 48 8.39 -4.32 -7.84
C VAL A 48 8.81 -5.41 -6.87
N PHE A 49 8.09 -5.53 -5.76
CA PHE A 49 8.16 -6.66 -4.86
C PHE A 49 6.89 -7.49 -4.97
N ASP A 50 7.03 -8.75 -5.37
CA ASP A 50 5.94 -9.73 -5.36
C ASP A 50 6.03 -10.58 -4.08
N GLY A 51 5.04 -10.42 -3.20
CA GLY A 51 4.95 -11.13 -1.93
C GLY A 51 4.58 -12.61 -2.08
N GLN A 52 4.16 -13.06 -3.28
CA GLN A 52 3.78 -14.45 -3.56
C GLN A 52 2.73 -14.99 -2.57
N TRP A 53 1.84 -14.11 -2.11
CA TRP A 53 0.84 -14.36 -1.08
C TRP A 53 1.40 -14.85 0.26
N LYS A 54 2.64 -14.50 0.58
CA LYS A 54 3.19 -14.72 1.92
C LYS A 54 2.65 -13.66 2.88
N ARG A 55 2.58 -14.04 4.15
CA ARG A 55 2.36 -13.14 5.28
C ARG A 55 3.67 -12.50 5.70
N TYR A 56 3.65 -11.20 5.95
CA TYR A 56 4.78 -10.39 6.39
C TYR A 56 4.42 -9.68 7.69
N ASP A 57 5.32 -9.71 8.68
CA ASP A 57 5.12 -9.02 9.96
C ASP A 57 6.46 -8.68 10.64
N ARG A 58 6.38 -8.01 11.81
CA ARG A 58 7.54 -7.59 12.61
C ARG A 58 7.89 -8.55 13.76
N GLY A 59 7.20 -9.69 13.84
CA GLY A 59 7.31 -10.65 14.95
C GLY A 59 6.31 -10.40 16.08
N SER A 60 6.09 -11.45 16.90
CA SER A 60 5.07 -11.46 17.96
C SER A 60 5.17 -10.26 18.90
N GLY A 61 4.03 -9.61 19.16
CA GLY A 61 3.93 -8.50 20.11
C GLY A 61 4.45 -7.16 19.58
N ALA A 62 4.77 -7.07 18.29
CA ALA A 62 5.23 -5.80 17.70
C ALA A 62 4.13 -4.75 17.60
N CYS A 63 2.85 -5.16 17.55
CA CYS A 63 1.74 -4.19 17.55
C CYS A 63 1.62 -3.49 18.91
N GLY A 64 1.86 -2.18 18.93
CA GLY A 64 1.69 -1.30 20.09
C GLY A 64 0.33 -0.62 20.17
N GLY A 65 -0.64 -1.03 19.32
CA GLY A 65 -1.91 -0.34 19.15
C GLY A 65 -1.74 1.01 18.47
N GLN A 66 -2.43 2.03 18.97
CA GLN A 66 -2.47 3.37 18.39
C GLN A 66 -1.28 4.27 18.77
N SER A 67 -0.16 3.66 19.18
CA SER A 67 1.07 4.41 19.43
C SER A 67 1.77 4.67 18.10
N GLU A 68 1.81 5.93 17.66
CA GLU A 68 2.41 6.33 16.39
C GLU A 68 3.91 5.94 16.33
N GLY A 69 4.27 5.15 15.33
CA GLY A 69 5.64 4.73 15.02
C GLY A 69 6.29 5.54 13.90
N ASP A 70 7.56 5.23 13.62
CA ASP A 70 8.26 5.78 12.45
C ASP A 70 8.36 4.75 11.31
N TYR A 71 8.88 5.15 10.15
CA TYR A 71 8.99 4.26 9.00
C TYR A 71 9.84 3.00 9.26
N LYS A 72 10.73 3.00 10.27
CA LYS A 72 11.56 1.84 10.62
C LYS A 72 10.73 0.74 11.28
N ASP A 73 9.57 1.09 11.83
CA ASP A 73 8.64 0.16 12.45
C ASP A 73 7.74 -0.52 11.42
N SER A 74 7.63 0.05 10.21
CA SER A 74 6.80 -0.51 9.12
C SER A 74 7.20 -1.92 8.70
N VAL A 75 6.23 -2.70 8.22
CA VAL A 75 6.52 -3.99 7.56
C VAL A 75 7.20 -3.75 6.22
N PHE A 76 6.67 -2.81 5.43
CA PHE A 76 7.27 -2.38 4.16
C PHE A 76 7.48 -0.88 4.13
N TYR A 77 8.67 -0.49 3.68
CA TYR A 77 9.00 0.89 3.36
C TYR A 77 9.26 1.01 1.85
N ILE A 78 8.38 1.73 1.16
CA ILE A 78 8.32 1.78 -0.30
C ILE A 78 8.77 3.16 -0.75
N GLN A 79 9.89 3.22 -1.45
CA GLN A 79 10.38 4.44 -2.06
C GLN A 79 9.52 4.83 -3.27
N ALA A 80 9.54 6.11 -3.64
CA ALA A 80 8.74 6.66 -4.73
C ALA A 80 8.78 5.83 -6.03
N GLY A 81 7.60 5.50 -6.58
CA GLY A 81 7.41 4.67 -7.76
C GLY A 81 7.54 3.16 -7.49
N GLY A 82 7.85 2.73 -6.27
CA GLY A 82 7.90 1.32 -5.90
C GLY A 82 6.51 0.67 -5.89
N THR A 83 6.47 -0.63 -6.11
CA THR A 83 5.25 -1.44 -6.13
C THR A 83 5.37 -2.63 -5.17
N LEU A 84 4.34 -2.84 -4.34
CA LEU A 84 4.15 -4.06 -3.57
C LEU A 84 2.92 -4.79 -4.11
N LYS A 85 3.04 -6.09 -4.40
CA LYS A 85 1.91 -6.89 -4.86
C LYS A 85 1.81 -8.27 -4.22
N ASN A 86 0.60 -8.82 -4.17
CA ASN A 86 0.31 -10.17 -3.66
C ASN A 86 0.91 -10.41 -2.28
N ALA A 87 0.67 -9.51 -1.33
CA ALA A 87 1.25 -9.59 0.02
C ALA A 87 0.14 -9.57 1.06
N ILE A 88 0.35 -10.32 2.15
CA ILE A 88 -0.51 -10.29 3.33
C ILE A 88 0.31 -9.67 4.46
N ILE A 89 -0.21 -8.64 5.11
CA ILE A 89 0.37 -7.99 6.27
C ILE A 89 -0.34 -8.56 7.50
N GLY A 90 0.43 -9.21 8.35
CA GLY A 90 -0.11 -9.89 9.53
C GLY A 90 -0.32 -8.95 10.71
N LYS A 91 -1.15 -9.37 11.67
CA LYS A 91 -1.48 -8.60 12.90
C LYS A 91 -0.29 -8.09 13.72
N ASN A 92 0.88 -8.70 13.54
CA ASN A 92 2.12 -8.35 14.24
C ASN A 92 2.92 -7.26 13.48
N GLN A 93 2.24 -6.30 12.86
CA GLN A 93 2.87 -5.35 11.92
C GLN A 93 3.60 -4.17 12.57
N ALA A 94 3.34 -3.84 13.84
CA ALA A 94 3.67 -2.53 14.42
C ALA A 94 3.06 -1.37 13.61
N GLU A 95 3.69 -1.01 12.51
CA GLU A 95 3.21 -0.11 11.46
C GLU A 95 2.98 -0.91 10.17
N GLY A 96 1.94 -0.60 9.39
CA GLY A 96 1.62 -1.34 8.16
C GLY A 96 2.62 -1.11 7.01
N VAL A 97 2.17 -0.45 5.95
CA VAL A 97 2.98 -0.11 4.78
C VAL A 97 3.21 1.39 4.73
N HIS A 98 4.46 1.82 4.64
CA HIS A 98 4.82 3.23 4.49
C HIS A 98 5.33 3.49 3.06
N CYS A 99 4.70 4.44 2.37
CA CYS A 99 5.18 4.95 1.08
C CYS A 99 5.87 6.30 1.28
N ASN A 100 7.14 6.38 0.87
CA ASN A 100 7.93 7.60 0.82
C ASN A 100 7.91 8.17 -0.61
N GLY A 101 6.87 8.91 -0.90
CA GLY A 101 6.46 9.31 -2.24
C GLY A 101 5.24 8.51 -2.71
N HIS A 102 4.93 8.65 -4.01
CA HIS A 102 3.89 7.85 -4.64
C HIS A 102 4.28 6.38 -4.75
N CYS A 103 3.34 5.46 -4.59
CA CYS A 103 3.59 4.01 -4.68
C CYS A 103 2.40 3.28 -5.32
N THR A 104 2.59 2.01 -5.65
CA THR A 104 1.50 1.13 -6.10
C THR A 104 1.38 -0.07 -5.17
N LEU A 105 0.17 -0.33 -4.68
CA LEU A 105 -0.19 -1.52 -3.92
C LEU A 105 -1.20 -2.33 -4.74
N GLU A 106 -0.86 -3.56 -5.08
CA GLU A 106 -1.74 -4.45 -5.87
C GLU A 106 -2.05 -5.72 -5.07
N PHE A 107 -3.32 -5.93 -4.71
CA PHE A 107 -3.73 -7.10 -3.94
C PHE A 107 -2.95 -7.27 -2.62
N VAL A 108 -2.80 -6.17 -1.88
CA VAL A 108 -2.20 -6.16 -0.55
C VAL A 108 -3.30 -6.26 0.50
N TRP A 109 -3.20 -7.25 1.38
CA TRP A 109 -4.18 -7.52 2.44
C TRP A 109 -3.62 -7.22 3.81
N PHE A 110 -4.40 -6.64 4.71
CA PHE A 110 -4.06 -6.42 6.12
C PHE A 110 -5.04 -7.22 6.98
N GLU A 111 -4.51 -8.18 7.75
CA GLU A 111 -5.33 -9.07 8.57
C GLU A 111 -5.95 -8.39 9.79
N ASP A 112 -5.21 -7.47 10.38
CA ASP A 112 -5.58 -6.75 11.59
C ASP A 112 -4.67 -5.52 11.69
N VAL A 113 -5.26 -4.35 11.48
CA VAL A 113 -4.52 -3.09 11.40
C VAL A 113 -4.19 -2.58 12.80
N CYS A 114 -2.90 -2.40 13.07
CA CYS A 114 -2.42 -1.96 14.38
C CYS A 114 -2.63 -0.46 14.66
N GLU A 115 -1.98 0.40 13.88
CA GLU A 115 -2.12 1.86 13.92
C GLU A 115 -2.83 2.31 12.64
N ASP A 116 -2.06 2.50 11.56
CA ASP A 116 -2.53 2.69 10.19
C ASP A 116 -2.14 1.49 9.30
N ALA A 117 -2.97 1.17 8.29
CA ALA A 117 -2.63 0.13 7.31
C ALA A 117 -1.62 0.68 6.28
N ILE A 118 -1.89 1.86 5.75
CA ILE A 118 -1.13 2.47 4.67
C ILE A 118 -0.87 3.94 5.01
N SER A 119 0.41 4.29 5.15
CA SER A 119 0.88 5.64 5.42
C SER A 119 1.63 6.19 4.20
N ILE A 120 1.06 7.17 3.52
CA ILE A 120 1.65 7.82 2.35
C ILE A 120 2.24 9.15 2.81
N LYS A 121 3.56 9.27 2.73
CA LYS A 121 4.32 10.45 3.15
C LYS A 121 5.10 11.00 1.95
N ASN A 122 5.38 12.30 1.94
CA ASN A 122 6.31 12.94 1.00
C ASN A 122 5.99 12.85 -0.51
N ASP A 123 4.81 12.37 -0.90
CA ASP A 123 4.37 12.44 -2.30
C ASP A 123 4.09 13.91 -2.70
N LYS A 124 4.08 14.15 -4.01
CA LYS A 124 4.10 15.51 -4.58
C LYS A 124 2.89 15.71 -5.48
N ALA A 125 2.45 16.96 -5.61
CA ALA A 125 1.37 17.33 -6.54
C ALA A 125 1.64 16.77 -7.96
N GLY A 126 0.61 16.21 -8.57
CA GLY A 126 0.69 15.55 -9.87
C GLY A 126 1.26 14.12 -9.84
N LYS A 127 1.64 13.59 -8.68
CA LYS A 127 1.96 12.17 -8.49
C LYS A 127 0.76 11.41 -7.93
N GLN A 128 0.70 10.13 -8.26
CA GLN A 128 -0.44 9.28 -7.97
C GLN A 128 0.00 8.01 -7.26
N THR A 129 -0.52 7.80 -6.06
CA THR A 129 -0.51 6.50 -5.39
C THR A 129 -1.72 5.70 -5.84
N TRP A 130 -1.52 4.40 -6.06
CA TRP A 130 -2.55 3.47 -6.50
C TRP A 130 -2.69 2.32 -5.52
N ILE A 131 -3.90 2.11 -5.02
CA ILE A 131 -4.27 0.99 -4.15
C ILE A 131 -5.33 0.20 -4.91
N ILE A 132 -4.95 -0.96 -5.42
CA ILE A 132 -5.73 -1.72 -6.41
C ILE A 132 -5.98 -3.14 -5.89
N GLY A 133 -7.22 -3.47 -5.60
CA GLY A 133 -7.54 -4.78 -5.01
C GLY A 133 -6.96 -4.94 -3.60
N GLY A 134 -7.25 -6.07 -2.96
CA GLY A 134 -6.82 -6.30 -1.58
C GLY A 134 -7.83 -5.76 -0.57
N GLY A 135 -7.39 -5.60 0.67
CA GLY A 135 -8.25 -5.06 1.71
C GLY A 135 -7.61 -4.96 3.08
N ALA A 136 -8.32 -4.35 4.03
CA ALA A 136 -7.88 -4.20 5.40
C ALA A 136 -9.00 -4.50 6.40
N TYR A 137 -8.65 -5.17 7.48
CA TYR A 137 -9.56 -5.53 8.56
C TYR A 137 -9.13 -4.87 9.88
N HIS A 138 -10.11 -4.55 10.72
CA HIS A 138 -9.93 -4.16 12.12
C HIS A 138 -9.06 -2.91 12.34
N ALA A 139 -9.24 -1.87 11.52
CA ALA A 139 -8.53 -0.61 11.66
C ALA A 139 -9.22 0.32 12.68
N SER A 140 -8.74 0.34 13.92
CA SER A 140 -9.42 1.07 15.00
C SER A 140 -9.55 2.59 14.77
N ASP A 141 -8.62 3.22 14.04
CA ASP A 141 -8.76 4.60 13.57
C ASP A 141 -8.74 4.71 12.04
N LYS A 142 -7.60 4.47 11.37
CA LYS A 142 -7.49 4.73 9.93
C LYS A 142 -6.92 3.56 9.15
N VAL A 143 -7.42 3.40 7.94
CA VAL A 143 -6.84 2.50 6.95
C VAL A 143 -5.75 3.22 6.17
N ILE A 144 -6.05 4.39 5.58
CA ILE A 144 -5.10 5.17 4.78
C ILE A 144 -4.86 6.53 5.43
N GLN A 145 -3.62 6.77 5.85
CA GLN A 145 -3.13 8.08 6.29
C GLN A 145 -2.31 8.71 5.17
N HIS A 146 -2.73 9.90 4.73
CA HIS A 146 -2.08 10.63 3.64
C HIS A 146 -1.49 11.96 4.14
N ASN A 147 -0.17 11.93 4.36
CA ASN A 147 0.68 13.04 4.78
C ASN A 147 1.55 13.53 3.61
N GLY A 148 0.90 13.86 2.51
CA GLY A 148 1.54 14.30 1.28
C GLY A 148 0.62 15.16 0.42
N CYS A 149 1.09 15.55 -0.75
CA CYS A 149 0.39 16.47 -1.64
C CYS A 149 -0.05 15.82 -2.96
N GLY A 150 0.08 14.50 -3.10
CA GLY A 150 -0.30 13.76 -4.29
C GLY A 150 -1.78 13.41 -4.34
N THR A 151 -2.11 12.44 -5.20
CA THR A 151 -3.45 11.88 -5.33
C THR A 151 -3.43 10.41 -4.95
N VAL A 152 -4.38 9.98 -4.14
CA VAL A 152 -4.56 8.57 -3.75
C VAL A 152 -5.75 8.00 -4.50
N ASN A 153 -5.51 6.97 -5.30
CA ASN A 153 -6.54 6.25 -6.05
C ASN A 153 -6.79 4.91 -5.38
N VAL A 154 -8.02 4.67 -4.93
CA VAL A 154 -8.42 3.42 -4.26
C VAL A 154 -9.44 2.72 -5.14
N ILE A 155 -9.12 1.53 -5.63
CA ILE A 155 -9.90 0.79 -6.63
C ILE A 155 -10.07 -0.64 -6.14
N ASN A 156 -11.32 -1.11 -6.05
CA ASN A 156 -11.65 -2.48 -5.64
C ASN A 156 -11.04 -2.91 -4.30
N TYR A 157 -10.99 -2.01 -3.34
CA TYR A 157 -10.39 -2.26 -2.03
C TYR A 157 -11.47 -2.60 -1.00
N TYR A 158 -11.31 -3.73 -0.30
CA TYR A 158 -12.23 -4.17 0.75
C TYR A 158 -11.82 -3.59 2.11
N VAL A 159 -12.76 -3.09 2.89
CA VAL A 159 -12.51 -2.69 4.29
C VAL A 159 -13.64 -3.13 5.20
N GLU A 160 -13.27 -3.63 6.38
CA GLU A 160 -14.20 -4.10 7.41
C GLU A 160 -13.70 -3.68 8.80
N ASP A 161 -14.64 -3.37 9.70
CA ASP A 161 -14.38 -2.95 11.07
C ASP A 161 -13.32 -1.83 11.17
N TYR A 162 -13.65 -0.68 10.59
CA TYR A 162 -12.71 0.44 10.48
C TYR A 162 -13.30 1.78 10.93
N GLY A 163 -12.46 2.66 11.47
CA GLY A 163 -12.85 4.03 11.82
C GLY A 163 -12.98 4.93 10.58
N LYS A 164 -11.91 5.04 9.78
CA LYS A 164 -11.83 5.91 8.60
C LYS A 164 -11.07 5.20 7.48
N LEU A 165 -11.66 5.17 6.29
CA LEU A 165 -10.97 4.62 5.12
C LEU A 165 -9.76 5.49 4.74
N TYR A 166 -9.94 6.81 4.74
CA TYR A 166 -8.92 7.76 4.32
C TYR A 166 -8.95 9.02 5.19
N ARG A 167 -7.76 9.48 5.58
CA ARG A 167 -7.54 10.77 6.25
C ARG A 167 -6.35 11.48 5.64
N SER A 168 -6.59 12.67 5.08
CA SER A 168 -5.52 13.63 4.79
C SER A 168 -5.02 14.25 6.10
N CYS A 169 -3.74 14.65 6.14
CA CYS A 169 -3.04 15.33 7.24
C CYS A 169 -3.94 16.02 8.29
N GLY A 170 -3.60 15.80 9.57
CA GLY A 170 -4.39 16.22 10.72
C GLY A 170 -4.66 17.72 10.78
N ASN A 171 -3.63 18.55 10.58
CA ASN A 171 -3.61 20.01 10.41
C ASN A 171 -2.21 20.46 9.97
#